data_AF-A0A0C1C4Z9-F1
#
_entry.id   AF-A0A0C1C4Z9-F1
#
_cell.length_a   1.000
_cell.length_b   1.000
_cell.length_c   1.000
_cell.angle_alpha   90.00
_cell.angle_beta   90.00
_cell.angle_gamma   90.00
#
_symmetry.space_group_name_H-M   'P 1'
#
loop_
_entity.id
_entity.type
_entity.pdbx_description
1 polymer ?
#
loop_
_entity_poly.entity_id
_entity_poly.type
_entity_poly.pdbx_seq_one_letter_code
_entity_poly.pdbx_strand_id
1 'polypeptide(L)'
;MKLWMVWVISCLGLALCAAETESEIKTDIANRQFTARDYQRAEQEYGKILQLPMWRWQKEIVMYNRGTALLAQKKWNEALSQFQQIAPSATSFPLLVISLKKNLAITRLFQGIQLSQNQSDTEDHFISVVYILKKCSDECRRSTKGRVFVTTH
;
A
#
# COMPACT_ATOMS: atom_id res chain seq x y z
N MET A 1 -3.44 31.77 33.81
CA MET A 1 -2.84 30.57 33.17
C MET A 1 -3.69 29.90 32.09
N LYS A 2 -4.93 30.35 31.76
CA LYS A 2 -5.77 29.70 30.73
C LYS A 2 -5.60 30.22 29.29
N LEU A 3 -5.08 31.44 29.08
CA LEU A 3 -4.91 31.99 27.72
C LEU A 3 -3.79 31.32 26.91
N TRP A 4 -2.72 30.84 27.55
CA TRP A 4 -1.56 30.31 26.81
C TRP A 4 -1.86 28.94 26.18
N MET A 5 -2.75 28.14 26.79
CA MET A 5 -3.22 26.87 26.19
C MET A 5 -4.05 27.09 24.92
N VAL A 6 -4.87 28.15 24.87
CA VAL A 6 -5.75 28.41 23.71
C VAL A 6 -4.93 28.80 22.47
N TRP A 7 -3.87 29.59 22.66
CA TRP A 7 -2.97 29.98 21.57
C TRP A 7 -2.14 28.81 21.03
N VAL A 8 -1.68 27.91 21.91
CA VAL A 8 -0.92 26.72 21.50
C VAL A 8 -1.80 25.76 20.67
N ILE A 9 -3.07 25.55 21.07
CA ILE A 9 -4.01 24.70 20.33
C ILE A 9 -4.33 25.30 18.95
N SER A 10 -4.50 26.62 18.85
CA SER A 10 -4.76 27.32 17.58
C SER A 10 -3.58 27.21 16.60
N CYS A 11 -2.35 27.42 17.07
CA CYS A 11 -1.15 27.31 16.23
C CYS A 11 -0.87 25.87 15.76
N LEU A 12 -1.15 24.87 16.59
CA LEU A 12 -1.02 23.45 16.23
C LEU A 12 -2.01 23.04 15.12
N GLY A 13 -3.24 23.57 15.14
CA GLY A 13 -4.23 23.30 14.09
C GLY A 13 -3.83 23.86 12.73
N LEU A 14 -3.29 25.08 12.68
CA LEU A 14 -2.85 25.71 11.43
C LEU A 14 -1.64 25.00 10.80
N ALA A 15 -0.67 24.58 11.62
CA ALA A 15 0.51 23.86 11.13
C ALA A 15 0.16 22.47 10.57
N LEU A 16 -0.78 21.77 11.21
CA LEU A 16 -1.26 20.47 10.72
C LEU A 16 -1.99 20.61 9.38
N CYS A 17 -2.86 21.61 9.26
CA CYS A 17 -3.62 21.86 8.04
C CYS A 17 -2.70 22.24 6.85
N ALA A 18 -1.66 23.06 7.09
CA ALA A 18 -0.68 23.38 6.06
C ALA A 18 0.09 22.13 5.59
N ALA A 19 0.50 21.27 6.51
CA ALA A 19 1.23 20.05 6.16
C ALA A 19 0.36 19.02 5.42
N GLU A 20 -0.94 18.96 5.73
CA GLU A 20 -1.91 18.14 4.98
C GLU A 20 -1.96 18.56 3.51
N THR A 21 -2.12 19.87 3.24
CA THR A 21 -2.16 20.39 1.85
C THR A 21 -0.87 20.11 1.08
N GLU A 22 0.28 20.18 1.76
CA GLU A 22 1.56 19.83 1.14
C GLU A 22 1.62 18.35 0.74
N SER A 23 1.16 17.46 1.63
CA SER A 23 1.16 16.01 1.37
C SER A 23 0.24 15.64 0.20
N GLU A 24 -0.92 16.29 0.08
CA GLU A 24 -1.89 16.07 -1.00
C GLU A 24 -1.35 16.52 -2.36
N ILE A 25 -0.84 17.76 -2.45
CA ILE A 25 -0.26 18.30 -3.69
C ILE A 25 0.88 17.41 -4.19
N LYS A 26 1.77 16.98 -3.29
CA LYS A 26 2.87 16.09 -3.66
C LYS A 26 2.37 14.71 -4.10
N THR A 27 1.33 14.20 -3.45
CA THR A 27 0.69 12.93 -3.85
C THR A 27 0.14 13.01 -5.28
N ASP A 28 -0.47 14.13 -5.68
CA ASP A 28 -0.94 14.33 -7.05
C ASP A 28 0.19 14.37 -8.09
N ILE A 29 1.35 14.93 -7.72
CA ILE A 29 2.54 14.90 -8.58
C ILE A 29 3.02 13.46 -8.78
N ALA A 30 3.15 12.70 -7.69
CA ALA A 30 3.56 11.30 -7.74
C ALA A 30 2.57 10.42 -8.52
N ASN A 31 1.27 10.66 -8.37
CA ASN A 31 0.20 9.99 -9.13
C ASN A 31 0.31 10.27 -10.64
N ARG A 32 0.63 11.52 -11.02
CA ARG A 32 0.87 11.87 -12.43
C ARG A 32 2.09 11.18 -13.02
N GLN A 33 3.19 11.11 -12.26
CA GLN A 33 4.38 10.35 -12.66
C GLN A 33 4.06 8.86 -12.85
N PHE A 34 3.30 8.27 -11.92
CA PHE A 34 2.85 6.89 -12.03
C PHE A 34 2.00 6.67 -13.29
N THR A 35 1.07 7.59 -13.58
CA THR A 35 0.21 7.54 -14.77
C THR A 35 1.03 7.67 -16.06
N ALA A 36 2.10 8.47 -16.04
CA ALA A 36 3.07 8.59 -17.11
C ALA A 36 4.01 7.37 -17.25
N ARG A 37 3.80 6.31 -16.44
CA ARG A 37 4.63 5.09 -16.35
C ARG A 37 6.06 5.33 -15.89
N ASP A 38 6.35 6.50 -15.32
CA ASP A 38 7.61 6.79 -14.66
C ASP A 38 7.57 6.24 -13.22
N TYR A 39 7.54 4.91 -13.12
CA TYR A 39 7.34 4.22 -11.84
C TYR A 39 8.49 4.44 -10.86
N GLN A 40 9.72 4.64 -11.37
CA GLN A 40 10.88 4.90 -10.55
C GLN A 40 10.79 6.27 -9.87
N ARG A 41 10.46 7.34 -10.62
CA ARG A 41 10.26 8.65 -9.99
C ARG A 41 9.06 8.66 -9.06
N ALA A 42 7.96 8.03 -9.46
CA ALA A 42 6.77 7.92 -8.60
C ALA A 42 7.10 7.24 -7.26
N GLU A 43 7.84 6.12 -7.29
CA GLU A 43 8.28 5.42 -6.07
C GLU A 43 9.12 6.32 -5.14
N GLN A 44 10.06 7.07 -5.71
CA GLN A 44 10.92 7.99 -4.96
C GLN A 44 10.09 9.13 -4.33
N GLU A 45 9.17 9.71 -5.08
CA GLU A 45 8.30 10.78 -4.57
C GLU A 45 7.36 10.27 -3.48
N TYR A 46 6.74 9.09 -3.62
CA TYR A 46 5.98 8.49 -2.52
C TYR A 46 6.84 8.24 -1.28
N GLY A 47 8.10 7.84 -1.46
CA GLY A 47 9.04 7.68 -0.36
C GLY A 47 9.28 8.98 0.42
N LYS A 48 9.40 10.11 -0.28
CA LYS A 48 9.52 11.44 0.34
C LYS A 48 8.23 11.86 1.03
N ILE A 49 7.07 11.63 0.39
CA ILE A 49 5.76 11.97 0.94
C ILE A 49 5.52 11.25 2.27
N LEU A 50 5.92 9.98 2.39
CA LEU A 50 5.77 9.20 3.64
C LEU A 50 6.56 9.75 4.84
N GLN A 51 7.48 10.70 4.63
CA GLN A 51 8.18 11.41 5.70
C GLN A 51 7.41 12.63 6.22
N LEU A 52 6.35 13.05 5.53
CA LEU A 52 5.51 14.18 5.92
C LEU A 52 4.49 13.74 6.98
N PRO A 53 4.08 14.65 7.88
CA PRO A 53 2.99 14.38 8.80
C PRO A 53 1.68 14.30 8.01
N MET A 54 0.91 13.23 8.23
CA MET A 54 -0.37 12.98 7.57
C MET A 54 -1.23 12.06 8.41
N TRP A 55 -2.54 12.04 8.13
CA TRP A 55 -3.45 11.11 8.77
C TRP A 55 -3.13 9.68 8.38
N ARG A 56 -3.47 8.73 9.27
CA ARG A 56 -3.24 7.30 9.03
C ARG A 56 -3.81 6.83 7.69
N TRP A 57 -5.03 7.23 7.36
CA TRP A 57 -5.69 6.80 6.11
C TRP A 57 -4.97 7.33 4.86
N GLN A 58 -4.44 8.56 4.88
CA GLN A 58 -3.60 9.11 3.81
C GLN A 58 -2.32 8.31 3.68
N LYS A 59 -1.67 8.02 4.82
CA LYS A 59 -0.45 7.21 4.86
C LYS A 59 -0.66 5.84 4.25
N GLU A 60 -1.76 5.17 4.57
CA GLU A 60 -2.12 3.87 3.99
C GLU A 60 -2.27 3.93 2.46
N ILE A 61 -2.87 5.01 1.93
CA ILE A 61 -2.99 5.23 0.47
C ILE A 61 -1.63 5.45 -0.18
N VAL A 62 -0.79 6.33 0.38
CA VAL A 62 0.55 6.61 -0.15
C VAL A 62 1.42 5.34 -0.10
N MET A 63 1.34 4.56 0.98
CA MET A 63 2.03 3.28 1.10
C MET A 63 1.56 2.28 0.03
N TYR A 64 0.26 2.21 -0.23
CA TYR A 64 -0.32 1.36 -1.27
C TYR A 64 0.13 1.78 -2.67
N ASN A 65 0.15 3.08 -2.95
CA ASN A 65 0.59 3.61 -4.24
C ASN A 65 2.09 3.34 -4.47
N ARG A 66 2.93 3.53 -3.44
CA ARG A 66 4.35 3.15 -3.50
C ARG A 66 4.54 1.66 -3.78
N GLY A 67 3.80 0.80 -3.07
CA GLY A 67 3.85 -0.65 -3.30
C GLY A 67 3.45 -1.02 -4.73
N THR A 68 2.46 -0.32 -5.28
CA THR A 68 2.01 -0.51 -6.67
C THR A 68 3.05 -0.06 -7.68
N ALA A 69 3.77 1.05 -7.42
CA ALA A 69 4.91 1.48 -8.23
C ALA A 69 6.06 0.44 -8.19
N LEU A 70 6.37 -0.12 -7.03
CA LEU A 70 7.36 -1.20 -6.88
C LEU A 70 6.93 -2.46 -7.67
N LEU A 71 5.65 -2.84 -7.56
CA LEU A 71 5.10 -3.98 -8.30
C LEU A 71 5.23 -3.77 -9.83
N ALA A 72 4.91 -2.58 -10.32
CA ALA A 72 5.04 -2.23 -11.74
C ALA A 72 6.50 -2.26 -12.23
N GLN A 73 7.46 -1.94 -11.36
CA GLN A 73 8.91 -2.09 -11.61
C GLN A 73 9.42 -3.54 -11.53
N LYS A 74 8.54 -4.52 -11.28
CA LYS A 74 8.89 -5.91 -11.01
C LYS A 74 9.76 -6.14 -9.77
N LYS A 75 9.75 -5.19 -8.83
CA LYS A 75 10.42 -5.29 -7.53
C LYS A 75 9.52 -6.02 -6.52
N TRP A 76 9.30 -7.32 -6.75
CA TRP A 76 8.24 -8.10 -6.09
C TRP A 76 8.44 -8.20 -4.57
N ASN A 77 9.68 -8.39 -4.12
CA ASN A 77 9.99 -8.49 -2.69
C ASN A 77 9.77 -7.17 -1.95
N GLU A 78 10.23 -6.05 -2.54
CA GLU A 78 10.01 -4.72 -1.97
C GLU A 78 8.52 -4.34 -1.97
N ALA A 79 7.80 -4.64 -3.06
CA ALA A 79 6.35 -4.42 -3.14
C ALA A 79 5.61 -5.21 -2.05
N LEU A 80 5.96 -6.48 -1.84
CA LEU A 80 5.36 -7.33 -0.82
C LEU A 80 5.60 -6.75 0.58
N SER A 81 6.84 -6.39 0.88
CA SER A 81 7.20 -5.76 2.15
C SER A 81 6.42 -4.47 2.39
N GLN A 82 6.29 -3.64 1.35
CA GLN A 82 5.53 -2.38 1.40
C GLN A 82 4.05 -2.63 1.68
N PHE A 83 3.42 -3.59 0.99
CA PHE A 83 2.01 -3.91 1.19
C PHE A 83 1.72 -4.52 2.56
N GLN A 84 2.63 -5.33 3.11
CA GLN A 84 2.45 -5.97 4.41
C GLN A 84 2.51 -5.01 5.60
N GLN A 85 3.10 -3.82 5.41
CA GLN A 85 3.08 -2.76 6.43
C GLN A 85 1.72 -2.06 6.53
N ILE A 86 0.84 -2.24 5.54
CA ILE A 86 -0.51 -1.68 5.58
C ILE A 86 -1.36 -2.60 6.45
N ALA A 87 -1.88 -2.07 7.55
CA ALA A 87 -2.74 -2.78 8.50
C ALA A 87 -4.15 -2.19 8.46
N PRO A 88 -5.02 -2.63 7.52
CA PRO A 88 -6.36 -2.10 7.42
C PRO A 88 -7.15 -2.33 8.71
N SER A 89 -7.87 -1.31 9.16
CA SER A 89 -8.83 -1.39 10.25
C SER A 89 -10.26 -1.50 9.70
N ALA A 90 -11.24 -1.65 10.59
CA ALA A 90 -12.66 -1.56 10.23
C ALA A 90 -13.04 -0.18 9.64
N THR A 91 -12.21 0.85 9.86
CA THR A 91 -12.41 2.21 9.35
C THR A 91 -11.60 2.51 8.08
N SER A 92 -10.77 1.57 7.60
CA SER A 92 -10.04 1.76 6.34
C SER A 92 -10.99 1.76 5.15
N PHE A 93 -10.66 2.54 4.12
CA PHE A 93 -11.45 2.64 2.90
C PHE A 93 -11.65 1.25 2.27
N PRO A 94 -12.91 0.78 2.07
CA PRO A 94 -13.17 -0.58 1.57
C PRO A 94 -12.49 -0.87 0.22
N LEU A 95 -12.44 0.13 -0.66
CA LEU A 95 -11.77 0.02 -1.96
C LEU A 95 -10.26 -0.20 -1.82
N LEU A 96 -9.61 0.45 -0.84
CA LEU A 96 -8.20 0.23 -0.55
C LEU A 96 -7.97 -1.21 -0.08
N VAL A 97 -8.82 -1.72 0.82
CA VAL A 97 -8.69 -3.10 1.34
C VAL A 97 -8.80 -4.14 0.23
N ILE A 98 -9.76 -3.98 -0.67
CA ILE A 98 -9.94 -4.86 -1.82
C ILE A 98 -8.71 -4.81 -2.74
N SER A 99 -8.24 -3.60 -3.05
CA SER A 99 -7.12 -3.39 -3.97
C SER A 99 -5.79 -3.87 -3.40
N LEU A 100 -5.59 -3.70 -2.09
CA LEU A 100 -4.44 -4.24 -1.34
C LEU A 100 -4.39 -5.76 -1.42
N LYS A 101 -5.51 -6.45 -1.14
CA LYS A 101 -5.57 -7.92 -1.21
C LYS A 101 -5.26 -8.44 -2.61
N LYS A 102 -5.79 -7.79 -3.65
CA LYS A 102 -5.47 -8.13 -5.06
C LYS A 102 -3.99 -7.97 -5.35
N ASN A 103 -3.39 -6.84 -4.98
CA ASN A 103 -1.97 -6.60 -5.25
C ASN A 103 -1.06 -7.52 -4.42
N LEU A 104 -1.43 -7.86 -3.18
CA LEU A 104 -0.73 -8.89 -2.39
C LEU A 104 -0.77 -10.26 -3.09
N ALA A 105 -1.92 -10.66 -3.62
CA ALA A 105 -2.05 -11.91 -4.37
C ALA A 105 -1.17 -11.89 -5.64
N ILE A 106 -1.28 -10.84 -6.46
CA ILE A 106 -0.48 -10.67 -7.68
C ILE A 106 1.02 -10.67 -7.38
N THR A 107 1.44 -9.97 -6.34
CA THR A 107 2.86 -9.90 -5.93
C THR A 107 3.37 -11.27 -5.53
N ARG A 108 2.60 -12.04 -4.75
CA ARG A 108 2.95 -13.41 -4.36
C ARG A 108 2.98 -14.35 -5.56
N LEU A 109 2.04 -14.23 -6.49
CA LEU A 109 2.04 -15.01 -7.72
C LEU A 109 3.35 -14.79 -8.50
N PHE A 110 3.73 -13.54 -8.75
CA PHE A 110 4.97 -13.26 -9.45
C PHE A 110 6.21 -13.71 -8.67
N GLN A 111 6.23 -13.54 -7.35
CA GLN A 111 7.30 -14.08 -6.50
C GLN A 111 7.44 -15.61 -6.64
N GLY A 112 6.34 -16.34 -6.61
CA GLY A 112 6.33 -17.79 -6.82
C GLY A 112 6.84 -18.18 -8.21
N ILE A 113 6.45 -17.43 -9.24
CA ILE A 113 6.95 -17.61 -10.61
C ILE A 113 8.46 -17.36 -10.67
N GLN A 114 8.99 -16.29 -10.05
CA GLN A 114 10.45 -16.04 -10.00
C GLN A 114 11.19 -17.23 -9.43
N LEU A 115 10.69 -17.69 -8.29
CA LEU A 115 11.32 -18.76 -7.56
C LEU A 115 11.33 -20.00 -8.43
N SER A 116 10.19 -20.40 -9.00
CA SER A 116 10.11 -21.57 -9.88
C SER A 116 11.04 -21.53 -11.11
N GLN A 117 11.42 -20.35 -11.59
CA GLN A 117 12.35 -20.19 -12.72
C GLN A 117 13.81 -20.34 -12.30
N ASN A 118 14.13 -20.11 -11.03
CA ASN A 118 15.45 -20.38 -10.48
C ASN A 118 15.55 -21.90 -10.26
N GLN A 119 16.19 -22.60 -11.21
CA GLN A 119 16.36 -24.06 -11.26
C GLN A 119 17.13 -24.63 -10.04
N SER A 120 16.49 -24.63 -8.88
CA SER A 120 16.92 -25.34 -7.69
C SER A 120 15.98 -26.53 -7.51
N ASP A 121 16.43 -27.71 -7.94
CA ASP A 121 15.70 -28.98 -7.78
C ASP A 121 15.79 -29.49 -6.33
N THR A 122 15.46 -28.64 -5.36
CA THR A 122 15.39 -29.00 -3.95
C THR A 122 13.93 -29.10 -3.51
N GLU A 123 13.63 -30.05 -2.64
CA GLU A 123 12.30 -30.21 -2.05
C GLU A 123 11.85 -28.92 -1.33
N ASP A 124 12.76 -28.25 -0.62
CA ASP A 124 12.53 -26.97 0.03
C ASP A 124 12.10 -25.86 -0.94
N HIS A 125 12.69 -25.85 -2.14
CA HIS A 125 12.33 -24.91 -3.20
C HIS A 125 10.89 -25.14 -3.68
N PHE A 126 10.53 -26.40 -3.95
CA PHE A 126 9.17 -26.76 -4.35
C PHE A 126 8.14 -26.40 -3.26
N ILE A 127 8.42 -26.73 -2.00
CA ILE A 127 7.55 -26.38 -0.86
C ILE A 127 7.36 -24.86 -0.77
N SER A 128 8.42 -24.09 -0.96
CA SER A 128 8.37 -22.62 -0.91
C SER A 128 7.46 -22.05 -2.01
N VAL A 129 7.57 -22.54 -3.25
CA VAL A 129 6.69 -22.13 -4.35
C VAL A 129 5.23 -22.46 -4.05
N VAL A 130 4.94 -23.70 -3.64
CA VAL A 130 3.57 -24.14 -3.30
C VAL A 130 2.99 -23.29 -2.17
N TYR A 131 3.78 -23.00 -1.13
CA TYR A 131 3.36 -22.16 -0.01
C TYR A 131 2.95 -20.75 -0.45
N ILE A 132 3.75 -20.12 -1.31
CA ILE A 132 3.49 -18.78 -1.83
C ILE A 132 2.22 -18.77 -2.69
N LEU A 133 2.04 -19.76 -3.56
CA LEU A 133 0.86 -19.89 -4.40
C LEU A 133 -0.42 -20.14 -3.58
N LYS A 134 -0.33 -20.94 -2.51
CA LYS A 134 -1.43 -21.12 -1.56
C LYS A 134 -1.84 -19.80 -0.91
N LYS A 135 -0.87 -19.01 -0.42
CA LYS A 135 -1.15 -17.67 0.14
C LYS A 135 -1.78 -16.73 -0.88
N CYS A 136 -1.33 -16.77 -2.14
CA CYS A 136 -1.95 -16.00 -3.22
C CYS A 136 -3.44 -16.36 -3.38
N SER A 137 -3.76 -17.65 -3.45
CA SER A 137 -5.13 -18.15 -3.57
C SER A 137 -6.02 -17.69 -2.42
N ASP A 138 -5.51 -17.75 -1.18
CA ASP A 138 -6.23 -17.32 0.01
C ASP A 138 -6.57 -15.81 -0.01
N GLU A 139 -5.64 -14.95 -0.44
CA GLU A 139 -5.91 -13.51 -0.56
C GLU A 139 -6.94 -13.20 -1.65
N CYS A 140 -6.85 -13.87 -2.80
CA CYS A 140 -7.85 -13.76 -3.86
C CYS A 140 -9.24 -14.11 -3.34
N ARG A 141 -9.37 -15.22 -2.61
CA ARG A 141 -10.64 -15.66 -2.01
C ARG A 141 -11.17 -14.64 -0.99
N ARG A 142 -10.29 -14.04 -0.19
CA ARG A 142 -10.66 -12.98 0.78
C ARG A 142 -11.07 -11.68 0.10
N SER A 143 -10.57 -11.40 -1.10
CA SER A 143 -10.98 -10.23 -1.88
C SER A 143 -12.36 -10.38 -2.51
N THR A 144 -12.83 -11.61 -2.78
CA THR A 144 -14.13 -11.85 -3.43
C THR A 144 -15.28 -12.02 -2.42
N LYS A 145 -15.03 -12.63 -1.26
CA LYS A 145 -16.06 -12.84 -0.21
C LYS A 145 -16.63 -11.55 0.38
N GLY A 146 -15.91 -10.43 0.34
CA GLY A 146 -16.40 -9.13 0.80
C GLY A 146 -17.53 -8.53 -0.06
N ARG A 147 -17.89 -9.16 -1.19
CA ARG A 147 -18.92 -8.69 -2.12
C ARG A 147 -20.34 -9.24 -1.84
N VAL A 148 -20.51 -10.08 -0.82
CA VAL A 148 -21.76 -10.86 -0.59
C VAL A 148 -22.67 -10.25 0.51
N PHE A 149 -22.31 -9.14 1.16
CA PHE A 149 -23.10 -8.56 2.26
C PHE A 149 -23.63 -7.14 1.97
N VAL A 150 -24.13 -6.87 0.76
CA VAL A 150 -24.93 -5.67 0.49
C VAL A 150 -26.12 -6.03 -0.41
N THR A 151 -27.05 -6.82 0.11
CA THR A 151 -28.47 -6.84 -0.31
C THR A 151 -29.24 -7.61 0.75
N THR A 152 -30.41 -7.10 1.16
CA THR A 152 -31.31 -7.53 2.26
C THR A 152 -30.79 -7.13 3.64
N HIS A 153 -31.43 -6.26 4.44
CA HIS A 153 -32.80 -5.77 4.56
C HIS A 153 -32.83 -4.29 4.95
#